data_AF-A0A3D3UNE4-F1
#
_entry.id   AF-A0A3D3UNE4-F1
#
_cell.length_a   1.000
_cell.length_b   1.000
_cell.length_c   1.000
_cell.angle_alpha   90.00
_cell.angle_beta   90.00
_cell.angle_gamma   90.00
#
_symmetry.space_group_name_H-M   'P 1'
#
loop_
_entity.id
_entity.type
_entity.pdbx_description
1 polymer ?
#
loop_
_entity_poly.entity_id
_entity_poly.type
_entity_poly.pdbx_seq_one_letter_code
_entity_poly.pdbx_strand_id
1 'polypeptide(L)'
;YAIVHSMNGNPPAGTYREAGGRRLPKKEDGVWLWVKNRMQIHKPAPAERIVFVDEGWATSYSYAVHYVQENWWDDPTVRHGDGTTFTYADGHSEYWKWKGLDTVKAGRNRDRNHPGNLIPETAEGFQDLYRLQKATFGRLGYQPSH
;
A
#
# COMPACT_ATOMS: atom_id res chain seq x y z
N TYR A 1 -3.16 -13.70 3.43
CA TYR A 1 -2.01 -12.89 3.02
C TYR A 1 -2.05 -12.63 1.52
N ALA A 2 -1.67 -11.43 1.08
CA ALA A 2 -1.61 -11.02 -0.32
C ALA A 2 -0.35 -10.18 -0.59
N ILE A 3 0.11 -10.16 -1.86
CA ILE A 3 1.19 -9.26 -2.31
C ILE A 3 0.64 -7.84 -2.41
N VAL A 4 1.45 -6.83 -2.09
CA VAL A 4 1.09 -5.40 -2.29
C VAL A 4 1.44 -4.91 -3.70
N HIS A 5 0.65 -3.97 -4.23
CA HIS A 5 0.72 -3.46 -5.61
C HIS A 5 2.06 -2.87 -6.10
N SER A 6 3.06 -2.67 -5.25
CA SER A 6 4.39 -2.24 -5.69
C SER A 6 5.25 -3.37 -6.25
N MET A 7 4.84 -4.63 -6.09
CA MET A 7 5.65 -5.81 -6.41
C MET A 7 5.10 -6.58 -7.60
N ASN A 8 5.80 -6.54 -8.74
CA ASN A 8 5.36 -7.20 -9.98
C ASN A 8 3.89 -6.89 -10.33
N GLY A 9 3.19 -7.77 -11.05
CA GLY A 9 1.77 -7.55 -11.40
C GLY A 9 1.49 -6.37 -12.33
N ASN A 10 0.24 -5.91 -12.32
CA ASN A 10 -0.20 -4.74 -13.07
C ASN A 10 0.15 -3.47 -12.28
N PRO A 11 0.97 -2.55 -12.82
CA PRO A 11 1.41 -1.40 -12.05
C PRO A 11 0.27 -0.38 -11.83
N PRO A 12 0.15 0.20 -10.64
CA PRO A 12 -0.75 1.32 -10.38
C PRO A 12 -0.41 2.53 -11.25
N ALA A 13 -1.42 3.38 -11.49
CA ALA A 13 -1.20 4.66 -12.17
C ALA A 13 -0.06 5.47 -11.50
N GLY A 14 0.79 6.06 -12.33
CA GLY A 14 1.94 6.86 -11.88
C GLY A 14 3.21 6.08 -11.51
N THR A 15 3.16 4.75 -11.39
CA THR A 15 4.31 3.92 -10.96
C THR A 15 5.16 3.36 -12.12
N TYR A 16 4.73 3.59 -13.37
CA TYR A 16 5.39 3.14 -14.58
C TYR A 16 5.56 4.29 -15.59
N ARG A 17 6.42 4.07 -16.59
CA ARG A 17 6.53 4.90 -17.79
C ARG A 17 6.26 4.05 -19.03
N GLU A 18 5.74 4.66 -20.08
CA GLU A 18 5.54 3.96 -21.36
C GLU A 18 6.75 4.17 -22.27
N ALA A 19 7.25 3.08 -22.85
CA ALA A 19 8.31 3.12 -23.85
C ALA A 19 8.14 1.94 -24.82
N GLY A 20 8.04 2.23 -26.12
CA GLY A 20 7.90 1.20 -27.15
C GLY A 20 6.69 0.28 -26.95
N GLY A 21 5.54 0.84 -26.54
CA GLY A 21 4.29 0.09 -26.30
C GLY A 21 4.32 -0.80 -25.05
N ARG A 22 5.33 -0.66 -24.18
CA ARG A 22 5.46 -1.43 -22.93
C ARG A 22 5.46 -0.50 -21.72
N ARG A 23 4.86 -0.97 -20.63
CA ARG A 23 5.01 -0.36 -19.30
C ARG A 23 6.34 -0.80 -18.71
N LEU A 24 7.19 0.18 -18.39
CA LEU A 24 8.47 -0.03 -17.72
C LEU A 24 8.42 0.57 -16.31
N PRO A 25 9.12 -0.04 -15.34
CA PRO A 25 9.29 0.53 -13.99
C PRO A 25 9.72 2.00 -14.01
N LYS A 26 9.01 2.84 -13.24
CA LYS A 26 9.40 4.22 -13.00
C LYS A 26 10.29 4.29 -11.76
N LYS A 27 11.35 5.09 -11.87
CA LYS A 27 12.25 5.43 -10.76
C LYS A 27 12.20 6.93 -10.54
N GLU A 28 11.98 7.36 -9.31
CA GLU A 28 11.97 8.78 -8.94
C GLU A 28 12.78 8.98 -7.68
N ASP A 29 13.66 9.98 -7.67
CA ASP A 29 14.49 10.32 -6.51
C ASP A 29 15.28 9.13 -5.92
N GLY A 30 15.64 8.17 -6.77
CA GLY A 30 16.34 6.95 -6.37
C GLY A 30 15.42 5.78 -5.98
N VAL A 31 14.11 5.99 -5.83
CA VAL A 31 13.11 5.01 -5.42
C VAL A 31 12.47 4.36 -6.64
N TRP A 32 12.45 3.03 -6.69
CA TRP A 32 11.68 2.30 -7.69
C TRP A 32 10.23 2.17 -7.23
N LEU A 33 9.28 2.71 -8.00
CA LEU A 33 7.86 2.74 -7.64
C LEU A 33 7.15 1.43 -7.98
N TRP A 34 7.58 0.78 -9.06
CA TRP A 34 7.16 -0.55 -9.45
C TRP A 34 8.38 -1.46 -9.49
N VAL A 35 8.43 -2.43 -8.58
CA VAL A 35 9.57 -3.32 -8.39
C VAL A 35 9.41 -4.59 -9.23
N LYS A 36 10.43 -4.90 -10.01
CA LYS A 36 10.54 -6.11 -10.85
C LYS A 36 11.68 -7.03 -10.40
N ASN A 37 12.67 -6.49 -9.68
CA ASN A 37 13.84 -7.22 -9.22
C ASN A 37 14.16 -6.82 -7.76
N ARG A 38 14.48 -7.78 -6.90
CA ARG A 38 14.84 -7.53 -5.49
C ARG A 38 15.96 -6.50 -5.31
N MET A 39 16.90 -6.42 -6.25
CA MET A 39 18.03 -5.48 -6.20
C MET A 39 17.58 -4.02 -6.39
N GLN A 40 16.33 -3.79 -6.80
CA GLN A 40 15.73 -2.45 -6.85
C GLN A 40 15.24 -1.97 -5.46
N ILE A 41 15.11 -2.88 -4.50
CA ILE A 41 14.67 -2.57 -3.14
C ILE A 41 15.90 -2.17 -2.32
N HIS A 42 16.32 -0.93 -2.47
CA HIS A 42 17.46 -0.38 -1.73
C HIS A 42 17.21 1.05 -1.22
N LYS A 43 16.19 1.74 -1.76
CA LYS A 43 15.73 3.05 -1.31
C LYS A 43 14.20 3.09 -1.38
N PRO A 44 13.49 3.27 -0.25
CA PRO A 44 13.99 3.20 1.13
C PRO A 44 14.57 1.82 1.49
N ALA A 45 15.08 1.65 2.70
CA ALA A 45 15.73 0.39 3.08
C ALA A 45 14.76 -0.80 2.92
N PRO A 46 15.26 -2.04 2.70
CA PRO A 46 14.40 -3.22 2.64
C PRO A 46 13.44 -3.38 3.83
N ALA A 47 13.87 -2.95 5.03
CA ALA A 47 13.06 -2.92 6.25
C ALA A 47 11.90 -1.90 6.23
N GLU A 48 11.84 -1.02 5.24
CA GLU A 48 10.77 -0.01 5.11
C GLU A 48 9.84 -0.31 3.92
N ARG A 49 10.07 -1.44 3.23
CA ARG A 49 9.32 -1.85 2.03
C ARG A 49 8.49 -3.09 2.31
N ILE A 50 7.18 -2.91 2.37
CA ILE A 50 6.24 -4.01 2.54
C ILE A 50 6.16 -4.83 1.26
N VAL A 51 6.10 -6.15 1.42
CA VAL A 51 5.94 -7.13 0.34
C VAL A 51 4.62 -7.90 0.44
N PHE A 52 4.19 -8.23 1.66
CA PHE A 52 2.92 -8.90 1.91
C PHE A 52 2.14 -8.21 3.02
N VAL A 53 0.81 -8.30 2.93
CA VAL A 53 -0.14 -7.93 3.97
C VAL A 53 -0.93 -9.16 4.38
N ASP A 54 -1.28 -9.26 5.66
CA ASP A 54 -2.36 -10.14 6.07
C ASP A 54 -3.71 -9.54 5.67
N GLU A 55 -4.02 -9.72 4.40
CA GLU A 55 -5.23 -9.20 3.80
C GLU A 55 -6.47 -9.68 4.56
N GLY A 56 -7.43 -8.78 4.73
CA GLY A 56 -8.77 -9.06 5.24
C GLY A 56 -9.60 -9.79 4.18
N TRP A 57 -10.67 -9.15 3.72
CA TRP A 57 -11.43 -9.67 2.60
C TRP A 57 -10.51 -10.02 1.42
N ALA A 58 -10.56 -11.26 0.95
CA ALA A 58 -9.65 -11.73 -0.08
C ALA A 58 -9.98 -11.06 -1.42
N THR A 59 -9.01 -10.35 -1.98
CA THR A 59 -9.13 -9.76 -3.31
C THR A 59 -8.65 -10.74 -4.38
N SER A 60 -9.06 -10.53 -5.63
CA SER A 60 -8.82 -11.51 -6.71
C SER A 60 -7.36 -11.59 -7.19
N TYR A 61 -6.49 -10.66 -6.78
CA TYR A 61 -5.13 -10.54 -7.32
C TYR A 61 -4.09 -10.18 -6.26
N SER A 62 -4.18 -8.98 -5.70
CA SER A 62 -3.19 -8.38 -4.82
C SER A 62 -3.85 -7.26 -4.03
N TYR A 63 -3.30 -6.96 -2.86
CA TYR A 63 -3.77 -5.82 -2.08
C TYR A 63 -3.35 -4.52 -2.76
N ALA A 64 -4.34 -3.85 -3.32
CA ALA A 64 -4.19 -2.65 -4.11
C ALA A 64 -4.05 -1.42 -3.24
N VAL A 65 -3.13 -0.56 -3.63
CA VAL A 65 -2.88 0.74 -2.99
C VAL A 65 -2.75 1.79 -4.08
N HIS A 66 -3.44 2.92 -3.94
CA HIS A 66 -3.27 4.06 -4.84
C HIS A 66 -1.91 4.72 -4.60
N TYR A 67 -1.18 5.04 -5.66
CA TYR A 67 0.06 5.84 -5.55
C TYR A 67 -0.18 7.35 -5.74
N VAL A 68 -1.13 7.71 -6.61
CA VAL A 68 -1.39 9.10 -7.04
C VAL A 68 -2.70 9.67 -6.52
N GLN A 69 -3.43 8.92 -5.70
CA GLN A 69 -4.71 9.36 -5.13
C GLN A 69 -4.64 9.32 -3.60
N GLU A 70 -5.28 10.30 -2.97
CA GLU A 70 -5.34 10.47 -1.53
C GLU A 70 -6.53 9.72 -0.91
N ASN A 71 -6.68 8.46 -1.30
CA ASN A 71 -7.70 7.55 -0.79
C ASN A 71 -7.17 6.11 -0.78
N TRP A 72 -7.82 5.26 -0.01
CA TRP A 72 -7.59 3.83 -0.03
C TRP A 72 -8.01 3.27 -1.39
N TRP A 73 -7.28 2.30 -1.94
CA TRP A 73 -7.82 1.52 -3.06
C TRP A 73 -8.59 0.35 -2.46
N ASP A 74 -7.85 -0.58 -1.85
CA ASP A 74 -8.43 -1.65 -1.07
C ASP A 74 -8.69 -1.19 0.37
N ASP A 75 -9.69 -1.80 1.00
CA ASP A 75 -10.15 -1.39 2.32
C ASP A 75 -9.10 -1.68 3.41
N PRO A 76 -9.00 -0.84 4.46
CA PRO A 76 -8.10 -1.09 5.57
C PRO A 76 -8.47 -2.39 6.28
N THR A 77 -7.49 -3.25 6.50
CA THR A 77 -7.72 -4.56 7.11
C THR A 77 -7.58 -4.50 8.63
N VAL A 78 -8.49 -5.13 9.39
CA VAL A 78 -8.55 -5.03 10.87
C VAL A 78 -8.54 -6.39 11.58
N ARG A 79 -8.00 -7.43 10.92
CA ARG A 79 -8.12 -8.83 11.38
C ARG A 79 -7.51 -9.14 12.73
N HIS A 80 -6.57 -8.32 13.22
CA HIS A 80 -5.87 -8.57 14.48
C HIS A 80 -6.06 -7.41 15.44
N GLY A 81 -7.28 -7.23 15.94
CA GLY A 81 -7.61 -6.20 16.92
C GLY A 81 -7.37 -4.78 16.40
N ASP A 82 -8.12 -4.35 15.38
CA ASP A 82 -8.05 -3.01 14.76
C ASP A 82 -6.73 -2.69 14.07
N GLY A 83 -6.12 -3.72 13.52
CA GLY A 83 -4.87 -3.62 12.81
C GLY A 83 -4.65 -4.83 11.93
N THR A 84 -3.47 -4.87 11.34
CA THR A 84 -3.04 -5.99 10.51
C THR A 84 -1.55 -6.19 10.58
N THR A 85 -1.08 -7.31 10.04
CA THR A 85 0.33 -7.65 9.98
C THR A 85 0.85 -7.47 8.57
N PHE A 86 2.02 -6.85 8.46
CA PHE A 86 2.75 -6.69 7.22
C PHE A 86 4.10 -7.38 7.32
N THR A 87 4.61 -7.86 6.19
CA THR A 87 5.97 -8.38 6.10
C THR A 87 6.79 -7.53 5.15
N TYR A 88 8.08 -7.40 5.42
CA TYR A 88 8.97 -6.48 4.73
C TYR A 88 10.01 -7.21 3.89
N ALA A 89 10.66 -6.47 2.99
CA ALA A 89 11.60 -7.03 2.02
C ALA A 89 12.91 -7.55 2.62
N ASP A 90 13.23 -7.17 3.87
CA ASP A 90 14.33 -7.78 4.65
C ASP A 90 13.92 -9.07 5.39
N GLY A 91 12.64 -9.44 5.34
CA GLY A 91 12.10 -10.68 5.91
C GLY A 91 11.47 -10.54 7.30
N HIS A 92 11.47 -9.37 7.93
CA HIS A 92 10.77 -9.19 9.19
C HIS A 92 9.26 -8.97 8.99
N SER A 93 8.51 -9.01 10.09
CA SER A 93 7.07 -8.74 10.11
C SER A 93 6.75 -7.78 11.23
N GLU A 94 5.78 -6.89 11.00
CA GLU A 94 5.27 -5.97 12.02
C GLU A 94 3.76 -6.00 12.06
N TYR A 95 3.22 -5.85 13.26
CA TYR A 95 1.82 -5.54 13.46
C TYR A 95 1.61 -4.02 13.47
N TRP A 96 0.67 -3.55 12.67
CA TRP A 96 0.25 -2.16 12.61
C TRP A 96 -1.14 -2.02 13.23
N LYS A 97 -1.21 -1.36 14.39
CA LYS A 97 -2.45 -0.86 14.97
C LYS A 97 -2.82 0.45 14.27
N TRP A 98 -4.01 0.50 13.67
CA TRP A 98 -4.52 1.74 13.06
C TRP A 98 -4.81 2.79 14.13
N LYS A 99 -4.64 4.05 13.76
CA LYS A 99 -4.86 5.21 14.62
C LYS A 99 -6.17 5.92 14.30
N GLY A 100 -6.55 5.99 13.03
CA GLY A 100 -7.80 6.55 12.56
C GLY A 100 -9.01 5.75 13.01
N LEU A 101 -9.92 6.37 13.77
CA LEU A 101 -11.18 5.73 14.14
C LEU A 101 -12.05 5.43 12.92
N ASP A 102 -11.99 6.28 11.91
CA ASP A 102 -12.61 6.09 10.60
C ASP A 102 -12.03 4.87 9.86
N THR A 103 -10.70 4.71 9.87
CA THR A 103 -9.98 3.57 9.30
C THR A 103 -10.41 2.27 9.98
N VAL A 104 -10.45 2.25 11.32
CA VAL A 104 -10.91 1.08 12.09
C VAL A 104 -12.38 0.76 11.82
N LYS A 105 -13.26 1.78 11.84
CA LYS A 105 -14.70 1.58 11.56
C LYS A 105 -14.91 1.04 10.15
N ALA A 106 -14.24 1.61 9.15
CA ALA A 106 -14.34 1.16 7.77
C ALA A 106 -13.89 -0.30 7.64
N GLY A 107 -12.71 -0.65 8.19
CA GLY A 107 -12.21 -2.02 8.13
C GLY A 107 -13.13 -3.03 8.81
N ARG A 108 -13.75 -2.67 9.94
CA ARG A 108 -14.72 -3.54 10.65
C ARG A 108 -16.02 -3.69 9.86
N ASN A 109 -16.52 -2.62 9.25
CA ASN A 109 -17.76 -2.64 8.46
C ASN A 109 -17.59 -3.36 7.11
N ARG A 110 -16.36 -3.44 6.62
CA ARG A 110 -15.97 -4.03 5.33
C ARG A 110 -15.23 -5.35 5.53
N ASP A 111 -15.56 -6.10 6.58
CA ASP A 111 -14.97 -7.42 6.86
C ASP A 111 -15.52 -8.53 5.95
N ARG A 112 -16.70 -8.30 5.36
CA ARG A 112 -17.47 -9.22 4.51
C ARG A 112 -17.76 -8.69 3.10
N ASN A 113 -17.23 -7.52 2.76
CA ASN A 113 -17.32 -6.96 1.43
C ASN A 113 -16.08 -6.10 1.15
N HIS A 114 -15.97 -5.59 -0.08
CA HIS A 114 -14.82 -4.79 -0.47
C HIS A 114 -15.23 -3.70 -1.49
N PRO A 115 -15.92 -2.63 -1.04
CA PRO A 115 -16.20 -1.48 -1.90
C PRO A 115 -14.93 -0.73 -2.30
N GLY A 116 -13.88 -0.76 -1.48
CA GLY A 116 -12.65 0.01 -1.71
C GLY A 116 -12.89 1.53 -1.73
N ASN A 117 -11.91 2.27 -2.27
CA ASN A 117 -11.99 3.71 -2.54
C ASN A 117 -12.46 4.57 -1.34
N LEU A 118 -12.10 4.15 -0.12
CA LEU A 118 -12.38 4.90 1.10
C LEU A 118 -11.54 6.18 1.11
N ILE A 119 -12.18 7.32 1.31
CA ILE A 119 -11.50 8.58 1.63
C ILE A 119 -11.52 8.72 3.16
N PRO A 120 -10.36 8.84 3.84
CA PRO A 120 -10.33 9.12 5.27
C PRO A 120 -11.07 10.41 5.62
N GLU A 121 -11.63 10.46 6.82
CA GLU A 121 -12.36 11.61 7.37
C GLU A 121 -11.59 12.26 8.53
N THR A 122 -10.59 11.59 9.11
CA THR A 122 -9.77 12.14 10.20
C THR A 122 -8.30 12.24 9.81
N ALA A 123 -7.58 13.16 10.46
CA ALA A 123 -6.14 13.32 10.24
C ALA A 123 -5.37 12.01 10.51
N GLU A 124 -5.74 11.26 11.54
CA GLU A 124 -5.13 9.98 11.85
C GLU A 124 -5.42 8.91 10.78
N GLY A 125 -6.63 8.91 10.21
CA GLY A 125 -6.97 8.03 9.08
C GLY A 125 -6.17 8.35 7.82
N PHE A 126 -5.91 9.63 7.55
CA PHE A 126 -4.99 10.06 6.51
C PHE A 126 -3.54 9.62 6.82
N GLN A 127 -3.08 9.72 8.06
CA GLN A 127 -1.74 9.24 8.43
C GLN A 127 -1.60 7.72 8.29
N ASP A 128 -2.65 6.94 8.61
CA ASP A 128 -2.68 5.49 8.37
C ASP A 128 -2.54 5.17 6.88
N LEU A 129 -3.29 5.88 6.02
CA LEU A 129 -3.21 5.77 4.56
C LEU A 129 -1.80 6.10 4.05
N TYR A 130 -1.25 7.24 4.43
CA TYR A 130 0.07 7.67 3.96
C TYR A 130 1.16 6.72 4.40
N ARG A 131 1.07 6.18 5.62
CA ARG A 131 2.02 5.19 6.12
C ARG A 131 2.02 3.95 5.23
N LEU A 132 0.84 3.44 4.89
CA LEU A 132 0.71 2.29 3.99
C LEU A 132 1.26 2.58 2.59
N GLN A 133 0.90 3.73 1.99
CA GLN A 133 1.38 4.11 0.67
C GLN A 133 2.90 4.28 0.62
N LYS A 134 3.48 4.95 1.62
CA LYS A 134 4.94 5.11 1.74
C LYS A 134 5.62 3.76 1.91
N ALA A 135 5.09 2.86 2.74
CA ALA A 135 5.69 1.54 2.91
C ALA A 135 5.53 0.64 1.67
N THR A 136 4.47 0.85 0.88
CA THR A 136 4.25 0.14 -0.39
C THR A 136 5.18 0.67 -1.48
N PHE A 137 5.20 1.97 -1.73
CA PHE A 137 5.87 2.60 -2.88
C PHE A 137 7.18 3.30 -2.56
N GLY A 138 7.54 3.43 -1.29
CA GLY A 138 8.72 4.12 -0.77
C GLY A 138 8.57 5.64 -0.65
N ARG A 139 7.47 6.19 -1.14
CA ARG A 139 7.13 7.62 -1.13
C ARG A 139 5.66 7.81 -1.51
N LEU A 140 5.14 9.02 -1.34
CA LEU A 140 3.86 9.43 -1.91
C LEU A 140 4.04 9.96 -3.34
N GLY A 141 3.05 9.73 -4.20
CA GLY A 141 2.99 10.26 -5.57
C GLY A 141 2.27 11.60 -5.70
N TYR A 142 1.93 12.23 -4.57
CA TYR A 142 1.20 13.49 -4.46
C TYR A 142 1.62 14.25 -3.19
N GLN A 143 1.20 15.50 -3.06
CA GLN A 143 1.40 16.30 -1.84
C GLN A 143 0.26 15.98 -0.85
N PRO A 144 0.55 15.44 0.34
CA PRO A 144 -0.48 15.13 1.32
C PRO A 144 -1.16 16.41 1.81
N SER A 145 -2.48 16.35 2.03
CA SER A 145 -3.30 17.47 2.47
C SER A 145 -3.56 17.52 3.98
N HIS A 146 -3.11 16.51 4.73
CA HIS A 146 -3.32 16.32 6.18
C HIS A 146 -2.04 15.80 6.85
#